data_AF-A0A931IPQ6-F1
#
_entry.id   AF-A0A931IPQ6-F1
#
_cell.length_a   1.000
_cell.length_b   1.000
_cell.length_c   1.000
_cell.angle_alpha   90.00
_cell.angle_beta   90.00
_cell.angle_gamma   90.00
#
_symmetry.space_group_name_H-M   'P 1'
#
loop_
_entity.id
_entity.type
_entity.pdbx_description
1 polymer ?
#
loop_
_entity_poly.entity_id
_entity_poly.type
_entity_poly.pdbx_seq_one_letter_code
_entity_poly.pdbx_strand_id
1 'polypeptide(L)'
;MSFFFISLIQMAAHCLAIPILLKERLGWKTIAVMLIGAQSIGYNLFPVMGAMSTLIIVVFFMGCMYVKTKKVLMSITISIIPVLLMVISDYTISLLTMHFLKLSSADLQQPHYLLLLVTGISILGITFCYAGRYLFYKMGENELFFKRFGLLLTIMSVLTLAIFYINIWLGKQQDFSDEIVRANSVLFFFYFIMIIAVCAVLMRIVVKETNLQNQQIQYNRLKVYTQDLESLYVDMQKFRHDYVNILLTMSEYIRSKDVDRLQVYFEQKILPISQGIQSSSNFRLDDLHHVRVQQLKTNSISKAAEKIG
;
A
#
# COMPACT_ATOMS: atom_id res chain seq x y z
N MET A 1 -42.86 -0.06 12.89
CA MET A 1 -42.43 -0.57 11.56
C MET A 1 -41.38 0.32 10.90
N SER A 2 -41.62 1.63 10.73
CA SER A 2 -40.67 2.53 10.04
C SER A 2 -39.26 2.54 10.65
N PHE A 3 -39.15 2.64 11.98
CA PHE A 3 -37.86 2.71 12.68
C PHE A 3 -36.96 1.48 12.44
N PHE A 4 -37.56 0.28 12.39
CA PHE A 4 -36.82 -0.95 12.09
C PHE A 4 -36.21 -0.90 10.69
N PHE A 5 -36.99 -0.53 9.68
CA PHE A 5 -36.50 -0.42 8.29
C PHE A 5 -35.42 0.65 8.14
N ILE A 6 -35.57 1.79 8.82
CA ILE A 6 -34.57 2.86 8.82
C ILE A 6 -33.24 2.36 9.41
N SER A 7 -33.29 1.72 10.59
CA SER A 7 -32.09 1.16 11.22
C SER A 7 -31.44 0.08 10.35
N LEU A 8 -32.25 -0.77 9.71
CA LEU A 8 -31.77 -1.83 8.82
C LEU A 8 -31.00 -1.26 7.61
N ILE A 9 -31.53 -0.21 6.98
CA ILE A 9 -30.88 0.44 5.83
C ILE A 9 -29.53 1.02 6.25
N GLN A 10 -29.47 1.72 7.39
CA GLN A 10 -28.23 2.32 7.88
C GLN A 10 -27.19 1.25 8.27
N MET A 11 -27.61 0.19 8.96
CA MET A 11 -26.71 -0.91 9.32
C MET A 11 -26.23 -1.71 8.10
N ALA A 12 -27.09 -1.90 7.10
CA ALA A 12 -26.70 -2.49 5.83
C ALA A 12 -25.66 -1.64 5.10
N ALA A 13 -25.83 -0.32 5.08
CA ALA A 13 -24.87 0.60 4.48
C ALA A 13 -23.49 0.50 5.16
N HIS A 14 -23.43 0.51 6.49
CA HIS A 14 -22.17 0.32 7.23
C HIS A 14 -21.53 -1.05 6.96
N CYS A 15 -22.32 -2.13 6.94
CA CYS A 15 -21.81 -3.48 6.67
C CYS A 15 -21.29 -3.65 5.24
N LEU A 16 -21.93 -3.00 4.25
CA LEU A 16 -21.51 -3.05 2.85
C LEU A 16 -20.30 -2.15 2.57
N ALA A 17 -20.11 -1.08 3.35
CA ALA A 17 -18.99 -0.17 3.17
C ALA A 17 -17.62 -0.82 3.52
N ILE A 18 -17.59 -1.72 4.50
CA ILE A 18 -16.38 -2.44 4.93
C ILE A 18 -15.76 -3.31 3.81
N PRO A 19 -16.50 -4.23 3.14
CA PRO A 19 -15.96 -5.04 2.05
C PRO A 19 -15.58 -4.23 0.82
N ILE A 20 -16.12 -3.01 0.62
CA ILE A 20 -15.72 -2.14 -0.49
C ILE A 20 -14.26 -1.70 -0.33
N LEU A 21 -13.84 -1.42 0.90
CA LEU A 21 -12.48 -0.99 1.25
C LEU A 21 -11.49 -2.14 1.41
N LEU A 22 -11.96 -3.36 1.71
CA LEU A 22 -11.11 -4.53 1.80
C LEU A 22 -10.69 -5.04 0.41
N LYS A 23 -9.38 -5.25 0.20
CA LYS A 23 -8.85 -5.85 -1.04
C LYS A 23 -9.27 -7.31 -1.20
N GLU A 24 -9.41 -8.04 -0.09
CA GLU A 24 -9.82 -9.43 -0.07
C GLU A 24 -11.35 -9.56 -0.13
N ARG A 25 -11.86 -10.58 -0.85
CA ARG A 25 -13.31 -10.85 -0.85
C ARG A 25 -13.74 -11.45 0.48
N LEU A 26 -14.57 -10.73 1.23
CA LEU A 26 -15.26 -11.27 2.39
C LEU A 26 -16.30 -12.32 1.94
N GLY A 27 -16.34 -13.45 2.62
CA GLY A 27 -17.35 -14.48 2.37
C GLY A 27 -18.74 -13.98 2.80
N TRP A 28 -19.79 -14.32 2.06
CA TRP A 28 -21.17 -13.88 2.35
C TRP A 28 -21.61 -14.15 3.80
N LYS A 29 -21.12 -15.24 4.42
CA LYS A 29 -21.36 -15.59 5.83
C LYS A 29 -20.86 -14.52 6.80
N THR A 30 -19.71 -13.89 6.54
CA THR A 30 -19.17 -12.85 7.45
C THR A 30 -19.97 -11.57 7.34
N ILE A 31 -20.39 -11.20 6.14
CA ILE A 31 -21.26 -10.04 5.92
C ILE A 31 -22.61 -10.25 6.61
N ALA A 32 -23.18 -11.47 6.53
CA ALA A 32 -24.41 -11.81 7.24
C ALA A 32 -24.26 -11.72 8.77
N VAL A 33 -23.16 -12.24 9.33
CA VAL A 33 -22.87 -12.11 10.77
C VAL A 33 -22.72 -10.64 11.19
N MET A 34 -22.03 -9.83 10.38
CA MET A 34 -21.86 -8.40 10.64
C MET A 34 -23.21 -7.67 10.61
N LEU A 35 -24.07 -7.96 9.63
CA LEU A 35 -25.39 -7.37 9.51
C LEU A 35 -26.30 -7.72 10.70
N ILE A 36 -26.41 -9.01 11.03
CA ILE A 36 -27.27 -9.49 12.12
C ILE A 36 -26.78 -8.95 13.46
N GLY A 37 -25.47 -8.97 13.70
CA GLY A 37 -24.86 -8.42 14.92
C GLY A 37 -25.05 -6.92 15.03
N ALA A 38 -24.76 -6.16 13.97
CA ALA A 38 -24.95 -4.71 13.95
C ALA A 38 -26.43 -4.32 14.12
N GLN A 39 -27.36 -5.04 13.50
CA GLN A 39 -28.79 -4.80 13.67
C GLN A 39 -29.26 -5.10 15.09
N SER A 40 -28.78 -6.19 15.70
CA SER A 40 -29.14 -6.56 17.07
C SER A 40 -28.62 -5.55 18.09
N ILE A 41 -27.38 -5.07 17.92
CA ILE A 41 -26.78 -4.06 18.79
C ILE A 41 -27.44 -2.70 18.55
N GLY A 42 -27.51 -2.26 17.30
CA GLY A 42 -28.03 -0.95 16.91
C GLY A 42 -29.49 -0.75 17.29
N TYR A 43 -30.36 -1.72 17.00
CA TYR A 43 -31.79 -1.59 17.28
C TYR A 43 -32.08 -1.44 18.78
N ASN A 44 -31.35 -2.15 19.65
CA ASN A 44 -31.56 -2.11 21.10
C ASN A 44 -30.89 -0.92 21.76
N LEU A 45 -29.68 -0.53 21.33
CA LEU A 45 -28.91 0.54 22.00
C LEU A 45 -29.21 1.94 21.46
N PHE A 46 -29.68 2.07 20.22
CA PHE A 46 -29.95 3.39 19.65
C PHE A 46 -31.01 4.20 20.42
N PRO A 47 -32.14 3.62 20.89
CA PRO A 47 -33.10 4.36 21.70
C PRO A 47 -32.53 4.91 23.03
N VAL A 48 -31.56 4.21 23.62
CA VAL A 48 -30.97 4.55 24.93
C VAL A 48 -29.81 5.53 24.79
N MET A 49 -28.90 5.28 23.85
CA MET A 49 -27.63 6.00 23.72
C MET A 49 -27.56 6.93 22.51
N GLY A 50 -28.55 6.89 21.61
CA GLY A 50 -28.56 7.66 20.37
C GLY A 50 -27.34 7.34 19.49
N ALA A 51 -26.72 8.38 18.93
CA ALA A 51 -25.55 8.27 18.07
C ALA A 51 -24.37 7.51 18.72
N MET A 52 -24.24 7.51 20.06
CA MET A 52 -23.14 6.81 20.75
C MET A 52 -23.18 5.29 20.60
N SER A 53 -24.36 4.71 20.28
CA SER A 53 -24.50 3.28 19.99
C SER A 53 -23.59 2.82 18.84
N THR A 54 -23.31 3.70 17.89
CA THR A 54 -22.45 3.39 16.73
C THR A 54 -20.99 3.13 17.11
N LEU A 55 -20.49 3.66 18.23
CA LEU A 55 -19.14 3.34 18.73
C LEU A 55 -19.04 1.86 19.12
N ILE A 56 -20.08 1.31 19.75
CA ILE A 56 -20.14 -0.11 20.13
C ILE A 56 -20.19 -0.99 18.88
N ILE A 57 -20.89 -0.53 17.83
CA ILE A 57 -20.94 -1.21 16.54
C ILE A 57 -19.56 -1.20 15.85
N VAL A 58 -18.80 -0.10 15.93
CA VAL A 58 -17.42 -0.04 15.42
C VAL A 58 -16.51 -1.05 16.12
N VAL A 59 -16.62 -1.18 17.45
CA VAL A 59 -15.85 -2.18 18.22
C VAL A 59 -16.24 -3.60 17.79
N PHE A 60 -17.54 -3.85 17.57
CA PHE A 60 -18.01 -5.14 17.03
C PHE A 60 -17.43 -5.44 15.64
N PHE A 61 -17.45 -4.48 14.71
CA PHE A 61 -16.86 -4.64 13.39
C PHE A 61 -15.35 -4.90 13.46
N MET A 62 -14.63 -4.20 14.35
CA MET A 62 -13.21 -4.44 14.59
C MET A 62 -12.93 -5.88 15.06
N GLY A 63 -13.79 -6.43 15.93
CA GLY A 63 -13.71 -7.83 16.35
C GLY A 63 -13.91 -8.81 15.18
N CYS A 64 -14.97 -8.62 14.40
CA CYS A 64 -15.25 -9.46 13.22
C CYS A 64 -14.11 -9.43 12.19
N MET A 65 -13.56 -8.24 11.94
CA MET A 65 -12.47 -8.04 10.98
C MET A 65 -11.12 -8.56 11.48
N TYR A 66 -10.90 -8.57 12.80
CA TYR A 66 -9.69 -9.13 13.39
C TYR A 66 -9.63 -10.64 13.18
N VAL A 67 -10.75 -11.35 13.37
CA VAL A 67 -10.85 -12.80 13.14
C VAL A 67 -10.51 -13.17 11.70
N LYS A 68 -10.80 -12.29 10.73
CA LYS A 68 -10.56 -12.54 9.30
C LYS A 68 -9.15 -12.18 8.86
N THR A 69 -8.71 -10.97 9.16
CA THR A 69 -7.44 -10.43 8.64
C THR A 69 -6.23 -10.84 9.48
N LYS A 70 -6.42 -11.18 10.77
CA LYS A 70 -5.38 -11.39 11.79
C LYS A 70 -4.39 -10.22 11.98
N LYS A 71 -4.59 -9.10 11.28
CA LYS A 71 -3.76 -7.89 11.31
C LYS A 71 -4.51 -6.82 12.09
N VAL A 72 -4.05 -6.54 13.32
CA VAL A 72 -4.72 -5.59 14.23
C VAL A 72 -4.91 -4.21 13.59
N LEU A 73 -3.83 -3.63 13.05
CA LEU A 73 -3.87 -2.29 12.46
C LEU A 73 -4.86 -2.19 11.30
N MET A 74 -4.84 -3.18 10.41
CA MET A 74 -5.72 -3.20 9.24
C MET A 74 -7.19 -3.35 9.65
N SER A 75 -7.47 -4.20 10.65
CA SER A 75 -8.82 -4.38 11.20
C SER A 75 -9.39 -3.06 11.75
N ILE A 76 -8.58 -2.32 12.51
CA ILE A 76 -8.96 -1.02 13.07
C ILE A 76 -9.27 -0.02 11.95
N THR A 77 -8.34 0.17 11.01
CA THR A 77 -8.52 1.17 9.94
C THR A 77 -9.74 0.89 9.07
N ILE A 78 -9.97 -0.37 8.70
CA ILE A 78 -11.03 -0.75 7.78
C ILE A 78 -12.41 -0.71 8.45
N SER A 79 -12.45 -0.78 9.79
CA SER A 79 -13.71 -0.63 10.55
C SER A 79 -14.05 0.84 10.82
N ILE A 80 -13.04 1.71 11.03
CA ILE A 80 -13.24 3.12 11.38
C ILE A 80 -13.53 4.00 10.16
N ILE A 81 -12.77 3.84 9.07
CA ILE A 81 -12.87 4.71 7.90
C ILE A 81 -14.28 4.73 7.26
N PRO A 82 -14.97 3.59 7.08
CA PRO A 82 -16.35 3.60 6.59
C PRO A 82 -17.29 4.43 7.47
N VAL A 83 -17.12 4.36 8.79
CA VAL A 83 -17.96 5.13 9.73
C VAL A 83 -17.67 6.62 9.63
N LEU A 84 -16.40 7.01 9.53
CA LEU A 84 -16.04 8.42 9.28
C LEU A 84 -16.66 8.95 7.98
N LEU A 85 -16.60 8.18 6.89
CA LEU A 85 -17.19 8.57 5.61
C LEU A 85 -18.72 8.68 5.69
N MET A 86 -19.38 7.80 6.46
CA MET A 86 -20.82 7.88 6.69
C MET A 86 -21.20 9.11 7.52
N VAL A 87 -20.42 9.47 8.55
CA VAL A 87 -20.64 10.70 9.31
C VAL A 87 -20.48 11.93 8.41
N ILE A 88 -19.45 11.98 7.56
CA ILE A 88 -19.27 13.07 6.60
C ILE A 88 -20.47 13.13 5.64
N SER A 89 -20.99 11.98 5.20
CA SER A 89 -22.17 11.92 4.34
C SER A 89 -23.44 12.41 5.02
N ASP A 90 -23.60 12.23 6.33
CA ASP A 90 -24.72 12.74 7.10
C ASP A 90 -24.72 14.28 7.09
N TYR A 91 -23.58 14.87 7.44
CA TYR A 91 -23.45 16.33 7.51
C TYR A 91 -23.49 17.04 6.16
N THR A 92 -23.10 16.37 5.06
CA THR A 92 -23.25 16.94 3.72
C THR A 92 -24.71 16.94 3.29
N ILE A 93 -25.46 15.87 3.58
CA ILE A 93 -26.89 15.80 3.23
C ILE A 93 -27.73 16.72 4.10
N SER A 94 -27.42 16.83 5.39
CA SER A 94 -28.10 17.80 6.26
C SER A 94 -27.90 19.23 5.75
N LEU A 95 -26.70 19.59 5.28
CA LEU A 95 -26.45 20.89 4.66
C LEU A 95 -27.22 21.07 3.35
N LEU A 96 -27.18 20.07 2.45
CA LEU A 96 -27.90 20.11 1.17
C LEU A 96 -29.41 20.27 1.38
N THR A 97 -29.99 19.53 2.33
CA THR A 97 -31.42 19.61 2.63
C THR A 97 -31.79 20.97 3.21
N MET A 98 -31.00 21.53 4.14
CA MET A 98 -31.23 22.89 4.65
C MET A 98 -31.14 23.97 3.56
N HIS A 99 -30.17 23.85 2.63
CA HIS A 99 -29.98 24.87 1.59
C HIS A 99 -31.02 24.78 0.46
N PHE A 100 -31.31 23.57 -0.03
CA PHE A 100 -32.19 23.36 -1.18
C PHE A 100 -33.67 23.25 -0.79
N LEU A 101 -33.99 22.60 0.34
CA LEU A 101 -35.38 22.34 0.76
C LEU A 101 -35.87 23.31 1.85
N LYS A 102 -34.99 24.16 2.42
CA LYS A 102 -35.30 25.10 3.52
C LYS A 102 -36.01 24.44 4.72
N LEU A 103 -35.82 23.14 4.91
CA LEU A 103 -36.36 22.41 6.06
C LEU A 103 -35.52 22.73 7.29
N SER A 104 -36.19 23.08 8.39
CA SER A 104 -35.50 23.25 9.68
C SER A 104 -35.18 21.88 10.29
N SER A 105 -34.23 21.82 11.23
CA SER A 105 -33.88 20.61 11.98
C SER A 105 -35.10 19.91 12.62
N ALA A 106 -36.14 20.66 12.98
CA ALA A 106 -37.39 20.12 13.51
C ALA A 106 -38.23 19.36 12.45
N ASP A 107 -38.23 19.80 11.19
CA ASP A 107 -38.98 19.16 10.10
C ASP A 107 -38.35 17.83 9.67
N LEU A 108 -37.03 17.71 9.87
CA LEU A 108 -36.26 16.50 9.55
C LEU A 108 -36.60 15.30 10.47
N GLN A 109 -37.29 15.52 11.59
CA GLN A 109 -37.77 14.46 12.48
C GLN A 109 -39.06 13.79 12.00
N GLN A 110 -39.73 14.35 10.98
CA GLN A 110 -40.93 13.76 10.40
C GLN A 110 -40.61 12.44 9.67
N PRO A 111 -41.43 11.39 9.82
CA PRO A 111 -41.09 10.03 9.41
C PRO A 111 -40.88 9.87 7.90
N HIS A 112 -41.55 10.68 7.07
CA HIS A 112 -41.42 10.63 5.61
C HIS A 112 -40.09 11.24 5.13
N TYR A 113 -39.66 12.35 5.72
CA TYR A 113 -38.38 13.00 5.38
C TYR A 113 -37.19 12.21 5.93
N LEU A 114 -37.35 11.58 7.10
CA LEU A 114 -36.30 10.80 7.75
C LEU A 114 -35.89 9.57 6.93
N LEU A 115 -36.83 8.88 6.26
CA LEU A 115 -36.50 7.78 5.36
C LEU A 115 -35.71 8.24 4.13
N LEU A 116 -36.11 9.37 3.52
CA LEU A 116 -35.43 9.94 2.36
C LEU A 116 -34.00 10.40 2.72
N LEU A 117 -33.85 10.99 3.91
CA LEU A 117 -32.54 11.42 4.41
C LEU A 117 -31.62 10.22 4.64
N VAL A 118 -32.07 9.17 5.34
CA VAL A 118 -31.24 7.98 5.62
C VAL A 118 -30.85 7.21 4.36
N THR A 119 -31.75 7.11 3.39
CA THR A 119 -31.42 6.49 2.08
C THR A 119 -30.41 7.34 1.31
N GLY A 120 -30.55 8.67 1.31
CA GLY A 120 -29.56 9.59 0.75
C GLY A 120 -28.18 9.40 1.39
N ILE A 121 -28.11 9.36 2.74
CA ILE A 121 -26.85 9.22 3.48
C ILE A 121 -26.17 7.91 3.12
N SER A 122 -26.95 6.84 3.05
CA SER A 122 -26.44 5.52 2.71
C SER A 122 -25.84 5.49 1.29
N ILE A 123 -26.52 6.13 0.32
CA ILE A 123 -26.04 6.20 -1.07
C ILE A 123 -24.75 7.01 -1.16
N LEU A 124 -24.72 8.23 -0.60
CA LEU A 124 -23.54 9.10 -0.64
C LEU A 124 -22.36 8.52 0.15
N GLY A 125 -22.61 7.89 1.30
CA GLY A 125 -21.57 7.19 2.06
C GLY A 125 -20.95 6.03 1.28
N ILE A 126 -21.76 5.25 0.57
CA ILE A 126 -21.27 4.15 -0.28
C ILE A 126 -20.46 4.70 -1.47
N THR A 127 -20.89 5.78 -2.13
CA THR A 127 -20.13 6.37 -3.23
C THR A 127 -18.78 6.92 -2.76
N PHE A 128 -18.74 7.56 -1.59
CA PHE A 128 -17.49 7.96 -0.95
C PHE A 128 -16.59 6.76 -0.61
N CYS A 129 -17.15 5.63 -0.20
CA CYS A 129 -16.36 4.41 0.03
C CYS A 129 -15.76 3.87 -1.28
N TYR A 130 -16.48 3.93 -2.40
CA TYR A 130 -15.91 3.59 -3.72
C TYR A 130 -14.79 4.55 -4.14
N ALA A 131 -14.94 5.85 -3.90
CA ALA A 131 -13.86 6.81 -4.12
C ALA A 131 -12.65 6.53 -3.20
N GLY A 132 -12.92 6.20 -1.93
CA GLY A 132 -11.91 5.77 -0.95
C GLY A 132 -11.18 4.49 -1.37
N ARG A 133 -11.88 3.53 -1.99
CA ARG A 133 -11.28 2.30 -2.54
C ARG A 133 -10.21 2.61 -3.58
N TYR A 134 -10.40 3.62 -4.44
CA TYR A 134 -9.39 4.02 -5.41
C TYR A 134 -8.09 4.46 -4.71
N LEU A 135 -8.20 5.25 -3.63
CA LEU A 135 -7.06 5.65 -2.81
C LEU A 135 -6.42 4.43 -2.13
N PHE A 136 -7.23 3.57 -1.50
CA PHE A 136 -6.76 2.36 -0.81
C PHE A 136 -6.12 1.33 -1.74
N TYR A 137 -6.62 1.17 -2.96
CA TYR A 137 -6.05 0.27 -3.95
C TYR A 137 -4.64 0.74 -4.33
N LYS A 138 -4.49 2.03 -4.64
CA LYS A 138 -3.21 2.64 -4.97
C LYS A 138 -2.23 2.62 -3.79
N MET A 139 -2.73 2.72 -2.56
CA MET A 139 -1.93 2.56 -1.33
C MET A 139 -1.54 1.09 -1.06
N GLY A 140 -2.44 0.15 -1.37
CA GLY A 140 -2.36 -1.26 -1.01
C GLY A 140 -1.57 -2.15 -1.98
N GLU A 141 -1.09 -1.62 -3.11
CA GLU A 141 -0.04 -2.28 -3.90
C GLU A 141 1.29 -2.30 -3.15
N ASN A 142 1.50 -1.35 -2.23
CA ASN A 142 2.70 -1.27 -1.42
C ASN A 142 2.45 -1.88 -0.04
N GLU A 143 2.71 -3.18 0.16
CA GLU A 143 2.68 -3.80 1.51
C GLU A 143 3.55 -3.05 2.53
N LEU A 144 4.60 -2.38 2.06
CA LEU A 144 5.44 -1.47 2.83
C LEU A 144 4.67 -0.30 3.44
N PHE A 145 3.63 0.20 2.78
CA PHE A 145 2.80 1.31 3.26
C PHE A 145 2.18 0.96 4.61
N PHE A 146 1.45 -0.15 4.68
CA PHE A 146 0.77 -0.55 5.92
C PHE A 146 1.75 -1.00 7.00
N LYS A 147 2.92 -1.55 6.64
CA LYS A 147 3.96 -1.91 7.61
C LYS A 147 4.60 -0.69 8.27
N ARG A 148 4.86 0.40 7.53
CA ARG A 148 5.55 1.60 8.07
C ARG A 148 4.59 2.68 8.55
N PHE A 149 3.52 2.95 7.81
CA PHE A 149 2.56 4.03 8.09
C PHE A 149 1.22 3.53 8.63
N GLY A 150 0.99 2.22 8.71
CA GLY A 150 -0.26 1.67 9.24
C GLY A 150 -0.56 2.15 10.66
N LEU A 151 0.45 2.24 11.53
CA LEU A 151 0.29 2.75 12.89
C LEU A 151 -0.12 4.24 12.90
N LEU A 152 0.57 5.07 12.11
CA LEU A 152 0.22 6.48 11.97
C LEU A 152 -1.22 6.64 11.46
N LEU A 153 -1.60 5.88 10.42
CA LEU A 153 -2.94 5.92 9.84
C LEU A 153 -4.01 5.49 10.86
N THR A 154 -3.75 4.44 11.65
CA THR A 154 -4.68 4.03 12.73
C THR A 154 -4.85 5.11 13.78
N ILE A 155 -3.77 5.73 14.25
CA ILE A 155 -3.84 6.76 15.28
C ILE A 155 -4.62 7.97 14.77
N MET A 156 -4.34 8.41 13.54
CA MET A 156 -5.08 9.50 12.92
C MET A 156 -6.57 9.18 12.78
N SER A 157 -6.91 7.95 12.36
CA SER A 157 -8.31 7.53 12.21
C SER A 157 -9.05 7.44 13.55
N VAL A 158 -8.38 6.97 14.60
CA VAL A 158 -8.97 6.88 15.95
C VAL A 158 -9.16 8.29 16.54
N LEU A 159 -8.19 9.18 16.37
CA LEU A 159 -8.28 10.57 16.84
C LEU A 159 -9.40 11.34 16.11
N THR A 160 -9.51 11.21 14.79
CA THR A 160 -10.60 11.86 14.05
C THR A 160 -11.96 11.34 14.47
N LEU A 161 -12.09 10.02 14.69
CA LEU A 161 -13.31 9.44 15.24
C LEU A 161 -13.64 10.02 16.62
N ALA A 162 -12.67 10.13 17.53
CA ALA A 162 -12.89 10.74 18.83
C ALA A 162 -13.36 12.21 18.71
N ILE A 163 -12.70 13.02 17.89
CA ILE A 163 -13.06 14.44 17.68
C ILE A 163 -14.47 14.58 17.11
N PHE A 164 -14.85 13.73 16.15
CA PHE A 164 -16.17 13.77 15.52
C PHE A 164 -17.27 13.43 16.53
N TYR A 165 -17.09 12.36 17.31
CA TYR A 165 -18.09 11.96 18.30
C TYR A 165 -18.18 12.92 19.48
N ILE A 166 -17.08 13.54 19.90
CA ILE A 166 -17.12 14.65 20.88
C ILE A 166 -17.95 15.81 20.33
N ASN A 167 -17.76 16.19 19.07
CA ASN A 167 -18.57 17.25 18.43
C ASN A 167 -20.05 16.88 18.33
N ILE A 168 -20.37 15.65 17.92
CA ILE A 168 -21.75 15.15 17.88
C ILE A 168 -22.39 15.19 19.27
N TRP A 169 -21.64 14.82 20.32
CA TRP A 169 -22.12 14.85 21.69
C TRP A 169 -22.39 16.27 22.19
N LEU A 170 -21.48 17.21 21.93
CA LEU A 170 -21.64 18.61 22.28
C LEU A 170 -22.83 19.23 21.55
N GLY A 171 -23.01 18.92 20.25
CA GLY A 171 -24.16 19.37 19.48
C GLY A 171 -25.49 18.89 20.06
N LYS A 172 -25.54 17.66 20.60
CA LYS A 172 -26.73 17.11 21.25
C LYS A 172 -27.09 17.86 22.54
N GLN A 173 -26.11 18.34 23.31
CA GLN A 173 -26.39 19.10 24.54
C GLN A 173 -26.93 20.51 24.27
N GLN A 174 -26.68 21.05 23.08
CA GLN A 174 -27.10 22.39 22.67
C GLN A 174 -28.33 22.37 21.75
N ASP A 175 -29.11 21.27 21.79
CA ASP A 175 -30.33 21.04 21.01
C ASP A 175 -30.17 21.20 19.48
N PHE A 176 -28.96 21.00 18.94
CA PHE A 176 -28.65 21.09 17.51
C PHE A 176 -29.34 22.28 16.80
N SER A 177 -29.13 23.49 17.31
CA SER A 177 -29.63 24.67 16.58
C SER A 177 -29.14 24.67 15.13
N ASP A 178 -29.96 25.19 14.21
CA ASP A 178 -29.64 25.18 12.77
C ASP A 178 -28.27 25.85 12.47
N GLU A 179 -27.85 26.80 13.31
CA GLU A 179 -26.52 27.43 13.25
C GLU A 179 -25.38 26.48 13.64
N ILE A 180 -25.56 25.67 14.69
CA ILE A 180 -24.57 24.68 15.14
C ILE A 180 -24.42 23.56 14.10
N VAL A 181 -25.53 23.09 13.52
CA VAL A 181 -25.47 22.07 12.45
C VAL A 181 -24.71 22.60 11.25
N ARG A 182 -24.97 23.85 10.83
CA ARG A 182 -24.25 24.48 9.72
C ARG A 182 -22.76 24.65 10.02
N ALA A 183 -22.41 25.09 11.22
CA ALA A 183 -21.01 25.23 11.64
C ALA A 183 -20.27 23.88 11.63
N ASN A 184 -20.90 22.84 12.17
CA ASN A 184 -20.34 21.48 12.19
C ASN A 184 -20.22 20.89 10.78
N SER A 185 -21.18 21.11 9.88
CA SER A 185 -21.07 20.67 8.50
C SER A 185 -19.89 21.32 7.78
N VAL A 186 -19.66 22.63 7.98
CA VAL A 186 -18.49 23.32 7.42
C VAL A 186 -17.20 22.75 8.00
N LEU A 187 -17.15 22.55 9.33
CA LEU A 187 -16.01 21.97 10.02
C LEU A 187 -15.68 20.55 9.50
N PHE A 188 -16.66 19.67 9.36
CA PHE A 188 -16.44 18.32 8.83
C PHE A 188 -16.06 18.30 7.37
N PHE A 189 -16.54 19.25 6.57
CA PHE A 189 -16.10 19.42 5.19
C PHE A 189 -14.61 19.80 5.13
N PHE A 190 -14.14 20.72 5.98
CA PHE A 190 -12.72 21.03 6.10
C PHE A 190 -11.89 19.81 6.56
N TYR A 191 -12.39 19.04 7.54
CA TYR A 191 -11.73 17.79 7.94
C TYR A 191 -11.63 16.79 6.79
N PHE A 192 -12.67 16.66 5.97
CA PHE A 192 -12.65 15.75 4.82
C PHE A 192 -11.57 16.14 3.81
N ILE A 193 -11.45 17.44 3.49
CA ILE A 193 -10.38 17.96 2.61
C ILE A 193 -9.01 17.70 3.24
N MET A 194 -8.85 17.95 4.55
CA MET A 194 -7.61 17.70 5.27
C MET A 194 -7.21 16.22 5.21
N ILE A 195 -8.14 15.30 5.43
CA ILE A 195 -7.88 13.84 5.35
C ILE A 195 -7.40 13.46 3.95
N ILE A 196 -8.05 13.97 2.89
CA ILE A 196 -7.63 13.72 1.50
C ILE A 196 -6.21 14.25 1.27
N ALA A 197 -5.90 15.46 1.76
CA ALA A 197 -4.57 16.06 1.64
C ALA A 197 -3.50 15.23 2.36
N VAL A 198 -3.76 14.80 3.60
CA VAL A 198 -2.85 13.93 4.37
C VAL A 198 -2.62 12.60 3.64
N CYS A 199 -3.69 11.96 3.16
CA CYS A 199 -3.57 10.73 2.37
C CYS A 199 -2.74 10.94 1.09
N ALA A 200 -2.91 12.06 0.39
CA ALA A 200 -2.14 12.39 -0.81
C ALA A 200 -0.65 12.62 -0.50
N VAL A 201 -0.32 13.28 0.62
CA VAL A 201 1.06 13.48 1.07
C VAL A 201 1.70 12.15 1.45
N LEU A 202 1.03 11.32 2.25
CA LEU A 202 1.51 9.98 2.61
C LEU A 202 1.78 9.14 1.37
N MET A 203 0.90 9.22 0.37
CA MET A 203 1.09 8.54 -0.91
C MET A 203 2.34 9.02 -1.66
N ARG A 204 2.57 10.33 -1.74
CA ARG A 204 3.78 10.87 -2.36
C ARG A 204 5.06 10.42 -1.64
N ILE A 205 5.03 10.38 -0.30
CA ILE A 205 6.15 9.91 0.51
C ILE A 205 6.49 8.46 0.17
N VAL A 206 5.48 7.58 0.11
CA VAL A 206 5.71 6.16 -0.20
C VAL A 206 6.24 5.95 -1.60
N VAL A 207 5.68 6.62 -2.61
CA VAL A 207 6.20 6.53 -3.99
C VAL A 207 7.64 7.03 -4.08
N LYS A 208 7.96 8.12 -3.37
CA LYS A 208 9.33 8.65 -3.31
C LYS A 208 10.28 7.65 -2.64
N GLU A 209 9.86 7.05 -1.54
CA GLU A 209 10.65 6.07 -0.80
C GLU A 209 10.91 4.79 -1.59
N THR A 210 9.91 4.25 -2.28
CA THR A 210 10.09 3.07 -3.15
C THR A 210 11.07 3.38 -4.29
N ASN A 211 11.00 4.58 -4.87
CA ASN A 211 11.94 5.01 -5.90
C ASN A 211 13.37 5.14 -5.37
N LEU A 212 13.55 5.70 -4.16
CA LEU A 212 14.86 5.78 -3.52
C LEU A 212 15.45 4.40 -3.21
N GLN A 213 14.64 3.45 -2.73
CA GLN A 213 15.08 2.07 -2.51
C GLN A 213 15.52 1.41 -3.82
N ASN A 214 14.74 1.58 -4.90
CA ASN A 214 15.09 1.06 -6.22
C ASN A 214 16.40 1.68 -6.74
N GLN A 215 16.59 2.99 -6.58
CA GLN A 215 17.84 3.67 -6.93
C GLN A 215 19.02 3.13 -6.14
N GLN A 216 18.87 2.87 -4.84
CA GLN A 216 19.93 2.31 -4.01
C GLN A 216 20.32 0.89 -4.46
N ILE A 217 19.33 0.06 -4.83
CA ILE A 217 19.59 -1.28 -5.37
C ILE A 217 20.36 -1.19 -6.69
N GLN A 218 19.96 -0.28 -7.59
CA GLN A 218 20.66 -0.09 -8.87
C GLN A 218 22.09 0.43 -8.66
N TYR A 219 22.27 1.36 -7.73
CA TYR A 219 23.59 1.88 -7.38
C TYR A 219 24.51 0.78 -6.84
N ASN A 220 24.02 -0.06 -5.93
CA ASN A 220 24.79 -1.17 -5.39
C ASN A 220 25.18 -2.19 -6.48
N ARG A 221 24.27 -2.47 -7.42
CA ARG A 221 24.56 -3.35 -8.58
C ARG A 221 25.64 -2.75 -9.48
N LEU A 222 25.55 -1.45 -9.77
CA LEU A 222 26.55 -0.75 -10.56
C LEU A 222 27.92 -0.78 -9.86
N LYS A 223 27.95 -0.55 -8.54
CA LYS A 223 29.18 -0.59 -7.75
C LYS A 223 29.87 -1.96 -7.85
N VAL A 224 29.12 -3.06 -7.66
CA VAL A 224 29.67 -4.41 -7.80
C VAL A 224 30.20 -4.66 -9.22
N TYR A 225 29.43 -4.28 -10.24
CA TYR A 225 29.86 -4.40 -11.63
C TYR A 225 31.14 -3.62 -11.94
N THR A 226 31.28 -2.40 -11.40
CA THR A 226 32.50 -1.60 -11.56
C THR A 226 33.69 -2.24 -10.86
N GLN A 227 33.50 -2.79 -9.66
CA GLN A 227 34.56 -3.52 -8.95
C GLN A 227 35.01 -4.77 -9.72
N ASP A 228 34.07 -5.52 -10.30
CA ASP A 228 34.37 -6.67 -11.15
C ASP A 228 35.16 -6.24 -12.40
N LEU A 229 34.76 -5.13 -13.04
CA LEU A 229 35.49 -4.57 -14.18
C LEU A 229 36.91 -4.11 -13.82
N GLU A 230 37.09 -3.47 -12.67
CA GLU A 230 38.41 -3.07 -12.18
C GLU A 230 39.30 -4.29 -11.96
N SER A 231 38.76 -5.35 -11.33
CA SER A 231 39.50 -6.60 -11.12
C SER A 231 39.90 -7.25 -12.45
N LEU A 232 38.98 -7.30 -13.42
CA LEU A 232 39.25 -7.83 -14.76
C LEU A 232 40.30 -6.98 -15.50
N TYR A 233 40.27 -5.66 -15.36
CA TYR A 233 41.27 -4.77 -15.95
C TYR A 233 42.66 -5.02 -15.38
N VAL A 234 42.78 -5.18 -14.06
CA VAL A 234 44.04 -5.51 -13.38
C VAL A 234 44.58 -6.86 -13.86
N ASP A 235 43.72 -7.86 -14.00
CA ASP A 235 44.11 -9.18 -14.51
C ASP A 235 44.57 -9.12 -15.97
N MET A 236 43.88 -8.33 -16.81
CA MET A 236 44.31 -8.07 -18.20
C MET A 236 45.65 -7.34 -18.28
N GLN A 237 45.91 -6.38 -17.37
CA GLN A 237 47.19 -5.68 -17.31
C GLN A 237 48.33 -6.62 -16.92
N LYS A 238 48.12 -7.51 -15.94
CA LYS A 238 49.08 -8.56 -15.57
C LYS A 238 49.33 -9.51 -16.74
N PHE A 239 48.26 -9.99 -17.38
CA PHE A 239 48.38 -10.86 -18.55
C PHE A 239 49.21 -10.22 -19.67
N ARG A 240 48.97 -8.92 -19.97
CA ARG A 240 49.75 -8.18 -20.97
C ARG A 240 51.23 -8.07 -20.58
N HIS A 241 51.53 -7.76 -19.32
CA HIS A 241 52.91 -7.66 -18.83
C HIS A 241 53.64 -9.00 -18.93
N ASP A 242 53.00 -10.08 -18.50
CA ASP A 242 53.57 -11.43 -18.55
C ASP A 242 53.78 -11.89 -19.99
N TYR A 243 52.85 -11.58 -20.89
CA TYR A 243 52.99 -11.84 -22.32
C TYR A 243 54.19 -11.11 -22.94
N VAL A 244 54.38 -9.82 -22.62
CA VAL A 244 55.54 -9.05 -23.10
C VAL A 244 56.84 -9.66 -22.59
N ASN A 245 56.90 -10.08 -21.33
CA ASN A 245 58.10 -10.71 -20.76
C ASN A 245 58.43 -12.05 -21.42
N ILE A 246 57.43 -12.86 -21.75
CA ILE A 246 57.62 -14.11 -22.51
C ILE A 246 58.25 -13.80 -23.87
N LEU A 247 57.71 -12.82 -24.61
CA LEU A 247 58.24 -12.43 -25.92
C LEU A 247 59.66 -11.87 -25.86
N LEU A 248 59.95 -11.02 -24.86
CA LEU A 248 61.30 -10.48 -24.66
C LEU A 248 62.32 -11.58 -24.33
N THR A 249 61.95 -12.49 -23.44
CA THR A 249 62.81 -13.62 -23.05
C THR A 249 63.08 -14.53 -24.24
N MET A 250 62.06 -14.85 -25.04
CA MET A 250 62.24 -15.62 -26.28
C MET A 250 63.13 -14.90 -27.29
N SER A 251 62.91 -13.60 -27.50
CA SER A 251 63.71 -12.78 -28.42
C SER A 251 65.19 -12.77 -28.02
N GLU A 252 65.51 -12.70 -26.72
CA GLU A 252 66.89 -12.72 -26.24
C GLU A 252 67.57 -14.07 -26.50
N TYR A 253 66.88 -15.20 -26.25
CA TYR A 253 67.42 -16.52 -26.58
C TYR A 253 67.64 -16.72 -28.08
N ILE A 254 66.72 -16.23 -28.92
CA ILE A 254 66.88 -16.26 -30.38
C ILE A 254 68.10 -15.42 -30.81
N ARG A 255 68.25 -14.21 -30.26
CA ARG A 255 69.36 -13.30 -30.61
C ARG A 255 70.72 -13.83 -30.17
N SER A 256 70.78 -14.49 -29.03
CA SER A 256 71.99 -15.15 -28.50
C SER A 256 72.29 -16.51 -29.15
N LYS A 257 71.41 -17.00 -30.05
CA LYS A 257 71.49 -18.33 -30.68
C LYS A 257 71.54 -19.50 -29.68
N ASP A 258 71.00 -19.30 -28.47
CA ASP A 258 70.95 -20.32 -27.41
C ASP A 258 69.63 -21.11 -27.51
N VAL A 259 69.62 -22.09 -28.42
CA VAL A 259 68.43 -22.88 -28.76
C VAL A 259 68.06 -23.86 -27.64
N ASP A 260 69.05 -24.38 -26.92
CA ASP A 260 68.85 -25.33 -25.81
C ASP A 260 68.09 -24.67 -24.66
N ARG A 261 68.47 -23.44 -24.26
CA ARG A 261 67.74 -22.71 -23.21
C ARG A 261 66.35 -22.26 -23.64
N LEU A 262 66.17 -21.93 -24.93
CA LEU A 262 64.85 -21.59 -25.47
C LEU A 262 63.89 -22.78 -25.36
N GLN A 263 64.35 -23.99 -25.70
CA GLN A 263 63.55 -25.20 -25.61
C GLN A 263 63.13 -25.50 -24.16
N VAL A 264 64.07 -25.43 -23.22
CA VAL A 264 63.78 -25.61 -21.78
C VAL A 264 62.77 -24.56 -21.28
N TYR A 265 62.92 -23.29 -21.67
CA TYR A 265 61.98 -22.24 -21.30
C TYR A 265 60.58 -22.47 -21.89
N PHE A 266 60.48 -22.91 -23.14
CA PHE A 266 59.21 -23.20 -23.77
C PHE A 266 58.48 -24.36 -23.08
N GLU A 267 59.17 -25.47 -22.85
CA GLU A 267 58.60 -26.67 -22.23
C GLU A 267 58.22 -26.46 -20.76
N GLN A 268 59.04 -25.75 -19.98
CA GLN A 268 58.84 -25.60 -18.54
C GLN A 268 57.98 -24.39 -18.15
N LYS A 269 57.98 -23.31 -18.94
CA LYS A 269 57.27 -22.07 -18.59
C LYS A 269 56.07 -21.79 -19.48
N ILE A 270 56.11 -22.07 -20.78
CA ILE A 270 55.06 -21.65 -21.72
C ILE A 270 54.01 -22.75 -21.91
N LEU A 271 54.42 -23.99 -22.11
CA LEU A 271 53.53 -25.14 -22.27
C LEU A 271 52.52 -25.30 -21.09
N PRO A 272 52.96 -25.22 -19.82
CA PRO A 272 52.06 -25.36 -18.68
C PRO A 272 51.04 -24.21 -18.59
N ILE A 273 51.42 -23.00 -18.98
CA ILE A 273 50.51 -21.84 -19.03
C ILE A 273 49.44 -22.06 -20.11
N SER A 274 49.83 -22.50 -21.31
CA SER A 274 48.91 -22.83 -22.40
C SER A 274 47.90 -23.91 -22.00
N GLN A 275 48.37 -24.98 -21.36
CA GLN A 275 47.51 -26.06 -20.88
C GLN A 275 46.59 -25.61 -19.74
N GLY A 276 47.10 -24.77 -18.82
CA GLY A 276 46.30 -24.15 -17.75
C GLY A 276 45.19 -23.25 -18.26
N ILE A 277 45.43 -22.48 -19.35
CA ILE A 277 44.41 -21.65 -20.00
C ILE A 277 43.34 -22.51 -20.68
N GLN A 278 43.72 -23.58 -21.39
CA GLN A 278 42.76 -24.47 -22.06
C GLN A 278 41.92 -25.30 -21.09
N SER A 279 42.47 -25.69 -19.95
CA SER A 279 41.74 -26.45 -18.91
C SER A 279 40.81 -25.55 -18.07
N SER A 280 41.16 -24.28 -17.85
CA SER A 280 40.33 -23.33 -17.11
C SER A 280 39.28 -22.60 -17.96
N SER A 281 39.50 -22.41 -19.27
CA SER A 281 38.53 -21.80 -20.17
C SER A 281 37.28 -22.67 -20.37
N ASN A 282 37.45 -23.98 -20.44
CA ASN A 282 36.33 -24.93 -20.58
C ASN A 282 35.42 -25.00 -19.33
N PHE A 283 35.92 -24.66 -18.15
CA PHE A 283 35.15 -24.73 -16.90
C PHE A 283 34.42 -23.42 -16.55
N ARG A 284 34.90 -22.24 -17.01
CA ARG A 284 34.31 -20.93 -16.63
C ARG A 284 33.40 -20.30 -17.69
N LEU A 285 33.56 -20.64 -18.98
CA LEU A 285 32.73 -20.08 -20.06
C LEU A 285 31.33 -20.71 -20.14
N ASP A 286 31.19 -22.00 -19.80
CA ASP A 286 29.90 -22.70 -19.87
C ASP A 286 28.92 -22.26 -18.75
N ASP A 287 29.46 -21.98 -17.56
CA ASP A 287 28.73 -21.42 -16.42
C ASP A 287 28.32 -19.96 -16.64
N LEU A 288 29.18 -19.13 -17.24
CA LEU A 288 28.84 -17.74 -17.58
C LEU A 288 27.77 -17.65 -18.68
N HIS A 289 27.78 -18.58 -19.65
CA HIS A 289 26.72 -18.68 -20.66
C HIS A 289 25.38 -19.06 -20.01
N HIS A 290 25.37 -20.02 -19.07
CA HIS A 290 24.16 -20.40 -18.32
C HIS A 290 23.61 -19.27 -17.44
N VAL A 291 24.47 -18.53 -16.73
CA VAL A 291 24.03 -17.37 -15.92
C VAL A 291 23.48 -16.24 -16.80
N ARG A 292 24.10 -15.97 -17.95
CA ARG A 292 23.63 -14.91 -18.88
C ARG A 292 22.29 -15.29 -19.54
N VAL A 293 22.12 -16.56 -19.94
CA VAL A 293 20.85 -17.07 -20.48
C VAL A 293 19.75 -17.03 -19.41
N GLN A 294 20.06 -17.37 -18.16
CA GLN A 294 19.08 -17.33 -17.07
C GLN A 294 18.66 -15.89 -16.72
N GLN A 295 19.60 -14.95 -16.62
CA GLN A 295 19.30 -13.54 -16.36
C GLN A 295 18.52 -12.86 -17.50
N LEU A 296 18.82 -13.18 -18.77
CA LEU A 296 18.05 -12.71 -19.92
C LEU A 296 16.62 -13.28 -19.93
N LYS A 297 16.45 -14.55 -19.51
CA LYS A 297 15.13 -15.18 -19.37
C LYS A 297 14.33 -14.56 -18.23
N THR A 298 14.95 -14.24 -17.09
CA THR A 298 14.29 -13.55 -15.98
C THR A 298 13.90 -12.11 -16.35
N ASN A 299 14.77 -11.36 -17.04
CA ASN A 299 14.45 -10.00 -17.49
C ASN A 299 13.32 -9.97 -18.54
N SER A 300 13.31 -10.91 -19.49
CA SER A 300 12.23 -11.00 -20.49
C SER A 300 10.89 -11.46 -19.90
N ILE A 301 10.90 -12.38 -18.93
CA ILE A 301 9.68 -12.77 -18.18
C ILE A 301 9.17 -11.60 -17.32
N SER A 302 10.04 -10.84 -16.67
CA SER A 302 9.63 -9.66 -15.89
C SER A 302 9.01 -8.56 -16.75
N LYS A 303 9.57 -8.29 -17.94
CA LYS A 303 9.02 -7.33 -18.90
C LYS A 303 7.73 -7.80 -19.57
N ALA A 304 7.52 -9.11 -19.71
CA ALA A 304 6.27 -9.66 -20.21
C ALA A 304 5.14 -9.57 -19.17
N ALA A 305 5.46 -9.73 -17.89
CA ALA A 305 4.50 -9.56 -16.79
C ALA A 305 4.06 -8.08 -16.62
N GLU A 306 4.96 -7.13 -16.89
CA GLU A 306 4.67 -5.69 -16.79
C GLU A 306 3.82 -5.14 -17.96
N LYS A 307 3.67 -5.90 -19.06
CA LYS A 307 2.87 -5.52 -20.23
C LYS A 307 1.44 -6.08 -20.23
N ILE A 308 1.09 -6.92 -19.26
CA ILE A 308 -0.20 -7.65 -19.21
C ILE A 308 -1.02 -7.30 -17.94
N GLY A 309 -0.49 -6.51 -17.00
CA GLY A 309 -1.22 -5.99 -15.83
C GLY A 309 -1.64 -4.53 -15.98
#